data_AF-Q1IL40-F1
#
_entry.id   AF-Q1IL40-F1
#
_cell.length_a   1.000
_cell.length_b   1.000
_cell.length_c   1.000
_cell.angle_alpha   90.00
_cell.angle_beta   90.00
_cell.angle_gamma   90.00
#
_symmetry.space_group_name_H-M   'P 1'
#
loop_
_entity.id
_entity.type
_entity.pdbx_description
1 polymer ?
#
loop_
_entity_poly.entity_id
_entity_poly.type
_entity_poly.pdbx_seq_one_letter_code
_entity_poly.pdbx_strand_id
1 'polypeptide(L)'
;MAELNIPAAPALLPKEEQKKWRSAYASAFKQAQIDFPEDLPAQQSAALREANRMLRVDAPESYEEAQKIADHLVLVRGTRIDEKTQKEYLHLVTIDGKKHRFEVPATGEGKGRGKSKEKADEKEPEAKTA
;
A
#
# COMPACT_ATOMS: atom_id res chain seq x y z
N MET A 1 10.02 13.24 -34.25
CA MET A 1 10.21 13.08 -32.79
C MET A 1 8.97 12.40 -32.25
N ALA A 2 9.11 11.33 -31.47
CA ALA A 2 7.96 10.64 -30.89
C ALA A 2 7.21 11.58 -29.94
N GLU A 3 5.89 11.65 -30.06
CA GLU A 3 5.05 12.45 -29.16
C GLU A 3 5.13 11.90 -27.73
N LEU A 4 5.31 12.79 -26.76
CA LEU A 4 5.35 12.43 -25.34
C LEU A 4 3.93 12.09 -24.86
N ASN A 5 3.59 10.81 -24.87
CA ASN A 5 2.36 10.32 -24.25
C ASN A 5 2.65 9.91 -22.80
N ILE A 6 2.25 10.74 -21.84
CA ILE A 6 2.45 10.44 -20.41
C ILE A 6 1.28 9.56 -19.93
N PRO A 7 1.54 8.35 -19.44
CA PRO A 7 0.50 7.48 -18.91
C PRO A 7 -0.14 8.06 -17.63
N ALA A 8 -1.34 7.56 -17.31
CA ALA A 8 -1.99 7.89 -16.05
C ALA A 8 -1.15 7.39 -14.87
N ALA A 9 -0.93 8.27 -13.89
CA ALA A 9 -0.29 7.90 -12.64
C ALA A 9 -1.19 6.94 -11.84
N PRO A 10 -0.61 6.06 -10.99
CA PRO A 10 -1.38 5.16 -10.15
C PRO A 10 -2.40 5.91 -9.28
N ALA A 11 -3.66 5.48 -9.34
CA ALA A 11 -4.76 6.16 -8.62
C ALA A 11 -4.63 6.09 -7.09
N LEU A 12 -3.87 5.11 -6.59
CA LEU A 12 -3.57 4.92 -5.17
C LEU A 12 -2.70 6.05 -4.61
N LEU A 13 -1.90 6.71 -5.45
CA LEU A 13 -1.04 7.80 -5.02
C LEU A 13 -1.87 9.05 -4.69
N PRO A 14 -1.51 9.83 -3.66
CA PRO A 14 -2.04 11.17 -3.45
C PRO A 14 -1.81 12.07 -4.67
N LYS A 15 -2.67 13.08 -4.89
CA LYS A 15 -2.58 13.97 -6.05
C LYS A 15 -1.20 14.61 -6.24
N GLU A 16 -0.57 15.03 -5.14
CA GLU A 16 0.77 15.60 -5.16
C GLU A 16 1.83 14.59 -5.64
N GLU A 17 1.71 13.33 -5.23
CA GLU A 17 2.61 12.27 -5.66
C GLU A 17 2.33 11.81 -7.08
N GLN A 18 1.08 11.79 -7.53
CA GLN A 18 0.75 11.57 -8.93
C GLN A 18 1.41 12.61 -9.84
N LYS A 19 1.47 13.88 -9.41
CA LYS A 19 2.16 14.95 -10.15
C LYS A 19 3.66 14.69 -10.20
N LYS A 20 4.28 14.30 -9.07
CA LYS A 20 5.70 13.92 -9.01
C LYS A 20 6.00 12.71 -9.92
N TRP A 21 5.15 11.69 -9.90
CA TRP A 21 5.26 10.50 -10.74
C TRP A 21 5.27 10.85 -12.23
N ARG A 22 4.30 11.68 -12.67
CA ARG A 22 4.24 12.14 -14.06
C ARG A 22 5.45 12.98 -14.45
N SER A 23 5.94 13.81 -13.54
CA SER A 23 7.16 14.60 -13.76
C SER A 23 8.40 13.72 -13.90
N ALA A 24 8.55 12.71 -13.05
CA ALA A 24 9.64 11.73 -13.13
C ALA A 24 9.58 10.95 -14.45
N TYR A 25 8.39 10.48 -14.83
CA TYR A 25 8.16 9.83 -16.12
C TYR A 25 8.59 10.71 -17.29
N ALA A 26 8.08 11.94 -17.36
CA ALA A 26 8.36 12.85 -18.47
C ALA A 26 9.85 13.18 -18.58
N SER A 27 10.53 13.39 -17.46
CA SER A 27 11.97 13.65 -17.42
C SER A 27 12.76 12.44 -17.91
N ALA A 28 12.46 11.25 -17.39
CA ALA A 28 13.14 10.01 -17.77
C ALA A 28 12.87 9.63 -19.23
N PHE A 29 11.66 9.90 -19.74
CA PHE A 29 11.32 9.66 -21.15
C PHE A 29 12.15 10.53 -22.10
N LYS A 30 12.35 11.81 -21.77
CA LYS A 30 13.21 12.71 -22.56
C LYS A 30 14.66 12.23 -22.60
N GLN A 31 15.19 11.74 -21.47
CA GLN A 31 16.53 11.15 -21.45
C GLN A 31 16.57 9.87 -22.28
N ALA A 32 15.57 9.02 -22.15
CA ALA A 32 15.50 7.77 -22.89
C ALA A 32 15.36 7.98 -24.41
N GLN A 33 14.79 9.10 -24.87
CA GLN A 33 14.79 9.47 -26.29
C GLN A 33 16.21 9.74 -26.84
N ILE A 34 17.16 10.10 -25.99
CA ILE A 34 18.58 10.26 -26.36
C ILE A 34 19.27 8.89 -26.34
N ASP A 35 19.01 8.09 -25.29
CA ASP A 35 19.67 6.80 -25.08
C ASP A 35 19.19 5.72 -26.07
N PHE A 36 17.90 5.77 -26.45
CA PHE A 36 17.21 4.78 -27.29
C PHE A 36 16.39 5.46 -28.40
N PRO A 37 17.00 6.23 -29.31
CA PRO A 37 16.28 7.16 -30.20
C PRO A 37 15.25 6.50 -31.13
N GLU A 38 15.45 5.23 -31.51
CA GLU A 38 14.58 4.50 -32.44
C GLU A 38 13.68 3.46 -31.76
N ASP A 39 13.82 3.26 -30.45
CA ASP A 39 13.10 2.22 -29.69
C ASP A 39 12.11 2.85 -28.70
N LEU A 40 10.91 3.17 -29.19
CA LEU A 40 9.83 3.73 -28.38
C LEU A 40 9.44 2.81 -27.19
N PRO A 41 9.29 1.48 -27.35
CA PRO A 41 9.10 0.58 -26.21
C PRO A 41 10.18 0.68 -25.13
N ALA A 42 11.47 0.76 -25.50
CA ALA A 42 12.55 0.94 -24.55
C ALA A 42 12.48 2.31 -23.85
N GLN A 43 12.16 3.38 -24.58
CA GLN A 43 11.94 4.72 -24.02
C GLN A 43 10.84 4.71 -22.94
N GLN A 44 9.68 4.13 -23.28
CA GLN A 44 8.55 4.02 -22.36
C GLN A 44 8.88 3.15 -21.14
N SER A 45 9.57 2.02 -21.36
CA SER A 45 9.98 1.09 -20.30
C SER A 45 10.96 1.73 -19.32
N ALA A 46 11.97 2.46 -19.81
CA ALA A 46 12.91 3.21 -18.99
C ALA A 46 12.21 4.30 -18.16
N ALA A 47 11.32 5.06 -18.81
CA ALA A 47 10.55 6.10 -18.13
C ALA A 47 9.60 5.56 -17.06
N LEU A 48 8.88 4.47 -17.36
CA LEU A 48 8.03 3.77 -16.39
C LEU A 48 8.84 3.26 -15.21
N ARG A 49 10.02 2.68 -15.46
CA ARG A 49 10.88 2.15 -14.41
C ARG A 49 11.31 3.24 -13.43
N GLU A 50 11.70 4.41 -13.94
CA GLU A 50 12.12 5.53 -13.09
C GLU A 50 10.94 6.13 -12.34
N ALA A 51 9.80 6.32 -13.01
CA ALA A 51 8.59 6.81 -12.34
C ALA A 51 8.11 5.86 -11.24
N ASN A 52 8.12 4.54 -11.50
CA ASN A 52 7.73 3.52 -10.51
C ASN A 52 8.76 3.33 -9.38
N ARG A 53 9.95 3.92 -9.48
CA ARG A 53 10.94 3.87 -8.39
C ARG A 53 10.40 4.50 -7.11
N MET A 54 9.54 5.51 -7.22
CA MET A 54 8.90 6.13 -6.05
C MET A 54 7.83 5.26 -5.39
N LEU A 55 7.36 4.20 -6.06
CA LEU A 55 6.43 3.22 -5.50
C LEU A 55 7.17 2.12 -4.72
N ARG A 56 8.51 2.13 -4.73
CA ARG A 56 9.29 1.14 -3.99
C ARG A 56 9.13 1.44 -2.51
N VAL A 57 8.77 0.40 -1.77
CA VAL A 57 8.75 0.43 -0.32
C VAL A 57 10.04 -0.23 0.15
N ASP A 58 10.86 0.52 0.86
CA ASP A 58 12.03 -0.04 1.53
C ASP A 58 11.56 -1.07 2.55
N ALA A 59 12.27 -2.19 2.64
CA ALA A 59 11.91 -3.25 3.57
C ALA A 59 12.16 -2.73 4.99
N PRO A 60 11.12 -2.52 5.82
CA PRO A 60 11.33 -2.11 7.19
C PRO A 60 12.10 -3.20 7.94
N GLU A 61 13.00 -2.80 8.83
CA GLU A 61 13.76 -3.71 9.69
C GLU A 61 13.15 -3.81 11.09
N SER A 62 12.26 -2.88 11.43
CA SER A 62 11.66 -2.77 12.76
C SER A 62 10.17 -2.38 12.73
N TYR A 63 9.51 -2.58 13.87
CA TYR A 63 8.14 -2.12 14.09
C TYR A 63 7.98 -0.61 13.86
N GLU A 64 8.92 0.20 14.38
CA GLU A 64 8.87 1.65 14.27
C GLU A 64 9.00 2.12 12.83
N GLU A 65 9.86 1.47 12.04
CA GLU A 65 9.99 1.75 10.61
C GLU A 65 8.74 1.34 9.84
N ALA A 66 8.19 0.17 10.13
CA ALA A 66 6.99 -0.33 9.47
C ALA A 66 5.76 0.57 9.70
N GLN A 67 5.67 1.22 10.86
CA GLN A 67 4.63 2.20 11.15
C GLN A 67 4.78 3.50 10.35
N LYS A 68 6.00 3.93 10.06
CA LYS A 68 6.29 5.17 9.32
C LYS A 68 6.01 5.06 7.82
N ILE A 69 5.81 3.86 7.29
CA ILE A 69 5.45 3.67 5.88
C ILE A 69 4.15 4.40 5.58
N ALA A 70 4.11 5.18 4.50
CA ALA A 70 2.92 5.93 4.11
C ALA A 70 1.77 4.99 3.75
N ASP A 71 0.54 5.34 4.14
CA ASP A 71 -0.63 4.46 3.98
C ASP A 71 -0.92 4.09 2.52
N HIS A 72 -0.64 4.99 1.57
CA HIS A 72 -0.83 4.72 0.14
C HIS A 72 0.16 3.70 -0.44
N LEU A 73 1.21 3.35 0.30
CA LEU A 73 2.18 2.29 -0.02
C LEU A 73 1.86 0.97 0.68
N VAL A 74 0.76 0.91 1.43
CA VAL A 74 0.35 -0.25 2.22
C VAL A 74 -1.05 -0.71 1.79
N LEU A 75 -1.15 -1.97 1.38
CA LEU A 75 -2.42 -2.61 1.04
C LEU A 75 -3.18 -3.07 2.28
N VAL A 76 -2.46 -3.58 3.27
CA VAL A 76 -3.04 -4.07 4.53
C VAL A 76 -2.13 -3.68 5.68
N ARG A 77 -2.70 -3.04 6.71
CA ARG A 77 -2.04 -2.74 7.98
C ARG A 77 -2.96 -3.15 9.12
N GLY A 78 -2.48 -3.96 10.04
CA GLY A 78 -3.26 -4.32 11.24
C GLY A 78 -2.44 -5.10 12.24
N THR A 79 -2.88 -5.11 13.49
CA THR A 79 -2.26 -5.93 14.53
C THR A 79 -3.03 -7.23 14.73
N ARG A 80 -2.30 -8.30 15.04
CA ARG A 80 -2.87 -9.61 15.40
C ARG A 80 -2.12 -10.17 16.58
N ILE A 81 -2.85 -10.80 17.49
CA ILE A 81 -2.27 -11.54 18.60
C ILE A 81 -1.98 -12.96 18.12
N ASP A 82 -0.77 -13.43 18.36
CA ASP A 82 -0.41 -14.83 18.13
C ASP A 82 -0.95 -15.68 19.28
N GLU A 83 -1.84 -16.62 18.98
CA GLU A 83 -2.51 -17.45 19.99
C GLU A 83 -1.52 -18.29 20.81
N LYS A 84 -0.37 -18.66 20.24
CA LYS A 84 0.62 -19.51 20.92
C LYS A 84 1.49 -18.72 21.89
N THR A 85 1.92 -17.52 21.50
CA THR A 85 2.84 -16.72 22.30
C THR A 85 2.13 -15.62 23.11
N GLN A 86 0.84 -15.38 22.84
CA GLN A 86 0.05 -14.28 23.40
C GLN A 86 0.69 -12.89 23.16
N LYS A 87 1.58 -12.79 22.17
CA LYS A 87 2.25 -11.55 21.77
C LYS A 87 1.50 -10.90 20.61
N GLU A 88 1.44 -9.58 20.62
CA GLU A 88 0.86 -8.80 19.54
C GLU A 88 1.91 -8.57 18.44
N TYR A 89 1.49 -8.72 17.18
CA TYR A 89 2.33 -8.49 16.00
C TYR A 89 1.65 -7.51 15.06
N LEU A 90 2.42 -6.55 14.56
CA LEU A 90 2.04 -5.74 13.41
C LEU A 90 2.20 -6.57 12.14
N HIS A 91 1.12 -6.69 11.38
CA HIS A 91 1.10 -7.27 10.05
C HIS A 91 0.94 -6.17 9.01
N LEU A 92 1.84 -6.16 8.03
CA LEU A 92 1.87 -5.19 6.95
C LEU A 92 2.01 -5.90 5.61
N VAL A 93 1.20 -5.51 4.63
CA VAL A 93 1.34 -5.91 3.23
C VAL A 93 1.51 -4.65 2.40
N THR A 94 2.65 -4.51 1.74
CA THR A 94 3.00 -3.35 0.91
C THR A 94 2.42 -3.48 -0.51
N ILE A 95 2.38 -2.38 -1.26
CA ILE A 95 1.88 -2.36 -2.65
C ILE A 95 2.69 -3.20 -3.63
N ASP A 96 3.94 -3.53 -3.30
CA ASP A 96 4.78 -4.47 -4.06
C ASP A 96 4.54 -5.94 -3.67
N GLY A 97 3.56 -6.20 -2.79
CA GLY A 97 3.13 -7.53 -2.37
C GLY A 97 3.98 -8.16 -1.27
N LYS A 98 5.01 -7.48 -0.76
CA LYS A 98 5.81 -7.99 0.36
C LYS A 98 5.01 -7.98 1.65
N LYS A 99 5.25 -9.00 2.48
CA LYS A 99 4.59 -9.19 3.77
C LYS A 99 5.62 -9.02 4.86
N HIS A 100 5.33 -8.15 5.81
CA HIS A 100 6.18 -7.89 6.96
C HIS A 100 5.42 -8.18 8.25
N ARG A 101 6.15 -8.70 9.24
CA ARG A 101 5.62 -9.03 10.56
C ARG A 101 6.63 -8.58 11.61
N PHE A 102 6.20 -7.73 12.54
CA PHE A 102 7.02 -7.26 13.65
C PHE A 102 6.29 -7.43 14.97
N GLU A 103 7.00 -7.82 16.02
CA GLU A 103 6.45 -7.85 17.38
C GLU A 103 6.17 -6.41 17.83
N VAL A 104 4.98 -6.17 18.37
CA VAL A 104 4.63 -4.87 18.95
C VAL A 104 5.36 -4.75 20.29
N PRO A 105 6.20 -3.73 20.50
CA PRO A 105 6.88 -3.55 21.77
C PRO A 105 5.85 -3.33 22.89
N ALA A 106 6.05 -3.99 24.02
CA ALA A 106 5.13 -3.99 25.17
C ALA A 106 5.05 -2.64 25.92
N THR A 107 5.47 -1.54 25.29
CA THR A 107 5.42 -0.19 25.85
C THR A 107 3.95 0.24 25.93
N GLY A 108 3.42 0.32 27.14
CA GLY A 108 1.99 0.43 27.40
C GLY A 108 1.34 1.70 26.85
N GLU A 109 0.53 1.53 25.82
CA GLU A 109 -0.69 2.33 25.63
C GLU A 109 -1.88 1.38 25.56
N GLY A 110 -2.38 1.02 26.74
CA GLY A 110 -3.75 0.58 26.87
C GLY A 110 -4.69 1.71 26.46
N LYS A 111 -5.20 1.67 25.23
CA LYS A 111 -6.42 2.40 24.86
C LYS A 111 -7.41 1.45 24.18
N GLY A 112 -8.40 1.06 24.98
CA GLY A 112 -9.78 1.05 24.49
C GLY A 112 -10.22 -0.16 23.67
N ARG A 113 -10.39 -1.28 24.37
CA ARG A 113 -11.68 -2.01 24.44
C ARG A 113 -12.77 -1.49 23.47
N GLY A 114 -12.96 -2.19 22.36
CA GLY A 114 -14.16 -2.16 21.53
C GLY A 114 -14.72 -3.58 21.37
N LYS A 115 -15.10 -4.21 22.49
CA LYS A 115 -15.89 -5.45 22.48
C LYS A 115 -17.30 -5.10 21.99
N SER A 116 -17.57 -5.22 20.69
CA SER A 116 -18.94 -5.38 20.20
C SER A 116 -19.23 -6.87 20.10
N LYS A 117 -19.60 -7.44 21.25
CA LYS A 117 -20.27 -8.73 21.35
C LYS A 117 -21.75 -8.41 21.52
N GLU A 118 -22.51 -8.36 20.43
CA GLU A 118 -23.97 -8.37 20.49
C GLU A 118 -24.46 -9.56 19.68
N LYS A 119 -24.73 -10.66 20.40
CA LYS A 119 -25.61 -11.74 20.00
C LYS A 119 -26.91 -11.54 20.79
N ALA A 120 -28.01 -11.38 20.08
CA ALA A 120 -29.37 -11.77 20.46
C ALA A 120 -30.01 -12.09 19.10
N ASP A 121 -30.23 -13.34 18.68
CA ASP A 121 -31.12 -14.37 19.25
C ASP A 121 -32.48 -13.77 19.63
N GLU A 122 -33.36 -13.66 18.63
CA GLU A 122 -34.79 -13.65 18.86
C GLU A 122 -35.44 -14.60 17.85
N LYS A 123 -36.19 -15.53 18.42
CA LYS A 123 -36.75 -16.73 17.82
C LYS A 123 -38.27 -16.61 17.92
N GLU A 124 -38.95 -16.46 16.77
CA GLU A 124 -40.36 -16.79 16.46
C GLU A 124 -41.50 -16.14 17.32
N PRO A 125 -42.75 -15.95 16.81
CA PRO A 125 -43.53 -17.02 16.16
C PRO A 125 -44.51 -16.65 15.02
N GLU A 126 -44.84 -17.71 14.28
CA GLU A 126 -46.10 -18.06 13.61
C GLU A 126 -47.16 -16.97 13.31
N ALA A 127 -47.41 -16.75 12.02
CA ALA A 127 -48.65 -16.17 11.52
C ALA A 127 -49.58 -17.29 11.01
N LYS A 128 -50.56 -17.69 11.83
CA LYS A 128 -51.83 -18.26 11.35
C LYS A 128 -52.75 -17.10 11.00
N THR A 129 -53.17 -17.00 9.75
CA THR A 129 -54.37 -16.25 9.38
C THR A 129 -55.32 -17.21 8.69
N ALA A 130 -56.58 -17.12 9.12
CA ALA A 130 -57.72 -17.96 8.77
C ALA A 130 -58.11 -17.90 7.29
#